data_AF-A0A498DUW1-F1
#
_entry.id   AF-A0A498DUW1-F1
#
_cell.length_a   1.000
_cell.length_b   1.000
_cell.length_c   1.000
_cell.angle_alpha   90.00
_cell.angle_beta   90.00
_cell.angle_gamma   90.00
#
_symmetry.space_group_name_H-M   'P 1'
#
loop_
_entity.id
_entity.type
_entity.pdbx_description
1 polymer ?
#
loop_
_entity_poly.entity_id
_entity_poly.type
_entity_poly.pdbx_seq_one_letter_code
_entity_poly.pdbx_strand_id
1 'polypeptide(L)'
;MAWSTSQLAELAGTTLKTVRHYHRVGLLAEPERAPNGYKRYGVEHLARLLRIRRLVDLGVPLADIPAVEAADGDAEQILRALDAELAASIERQQRVRRELAAVLDRRAPLDLPADLASSAEPLPGPQRDLLLVYSSFLTPAAMSVVREGAAGPRGGVAAEFEELPEDAPEDVRERVARHLAPEVREQQRNHPFLRDLEASSRRGKALTESVVARALVGYYNAAQLDVLRRVHDLLASDTDPDAAPE
;
A
#
# COMPACT_ATOMS: atom_id res chain seq x y z
N MET A 1 -51.53 21.84 -10.95
CA MET A 1 -50.98 21.61 -12.30
C MET A 1 -50.34 20.24 -12.35
N ALA A 2 -50.38 19.56 -13.50
CA ALA A 2 -49.79 18.23 -13.66
C ALA A 2 -48.59 18.28 -14.61
N TRP A 3 -47.53 17.54 -14.28
CA TRP A 3 -46.31 17.45 -15.08
C TRP A 3 -46.25 16.15 -15.87
N SER A 4 -45.60 16.19 -17.03
CA SER A 4 -45.15 14.99 -17.74
C SER A 4 -43.95 14.34 -17.03
N THR A 5 -43.63 13.09 -17.37
CA THR A 5 -42.43 12.40 -16.85
C THR A 5 -41.15 13.20 -17.09
N SER A 6 -41.05 13.89 -18.23
CA SER A 6 -39.87 14.68 -18.60
C SER A 6 -39.74 15.91 -17.70
N GLN A 7 -40.83 16.65 -17.52
CA GLN A 7 -40.86 17.83 -16.64
C GLN A 7 -40.62 17.44 -15.18
N LEU A 8 -41.18 16.32 -14.72
CA LEU A 8 -40.91 15.81 -13.38
C LEU A 8 -39.41 15.50 -13.20
N ALA A 9 -38.81 14.85 -14.19
CA ALA A 9 -37.40 14.52 -14.16
C ALA A 9 -36.54 15.79 -14.09
N GLU A 10 -36.83 16.77 -14.94
CA GLU A 10 -36.16 18.07 -14.97
C GLU A 10 -36.27 18.82 -13.64
N LEU A 11 -37.48 18.93 -13.07
CA LEU A 11 -37.71 19.58 -11.78
C LEU A 11 -36.97 18.91 -10.62
N ALA A 12 -36.78 17.59 -10.69
CA ALA A 12 -36.01 16.84 -9.70
C ALA A 12 -34.52 16.69 -10.06
N GLY A 13 -34.06 17.38 -11.11
CA GLY A 13 -32.67 17.33 -11.62
C GLY A 13 -32.21 15.95 -12.10
N THR A 14 -33.15 15.06 -12.45
CA THR A 14 -32.90 13.63 -12.75
C THR A 14 -33.16 13.29 -14.21
N THR A 15 -32.97 12.02 -14.56
CA THR A 15 -33.26 11.51 -15.90
C THR A 15 -34.60 10.76 -15.95
N LEU A 16 -35.23 10.72 -17.12
CA LEU A 16 -36.41 9.88 -17.35
C LEU A 16 -36.13 8.40 -17.04
N LYS A 17 -34.90 7.94 -17.30
CA LYS A 17 -34.46 6.57 -16.99
C LYS A 17 -34.53 6.31 -15.49
N THR A 18 -34.09 7.27 -14.68
CA THR A 18 -34.16 7.19 -13.21
C THR A 18 -35.60 7.18 -12.71
N VAL A 19 -36.47 8.06 -13.22
CA VAL A 19 -37.90 8.07 -12.85
C VAL A 19 -38.56 6.71 -13.17
N ARG A 20 -38.31 6.16 -14.37
CA ARG A 20 -38.79 4.83 -14.76
C ARG A 20 -38.23 3.72 -13.89
N HIS A 21 -36.97 3.84 -13.48
CA HIS A 21 -36.35 2.88 -12.57
C HIS A 21 -37.03 2.89 -11.20
N TYR A 22 -37.29 4.07 -10.63
CA TYR A 22 -37.96 4.20 -9.33
C TYR A 22 -39.40 3.70 -9.35
N HIS A 23 -40.11 3.84 -10.46
CA HIS A 23 -41.39 3.15 -10.64
C HIS A 23 -41.23 1.62 -10.63
N ARG A 24 -40.25 1.10 -11.36
CA ARG A 24 -40.02 -0.35 -11.47
C ARG A 24 -39.66 -1.00 -10.14
N VAL A 25 -38.87 -0.31 -9.31
CA VAL A 25 -38.49 -0.79 -7.97
C VAL A 25 -39.50 -0.41 -6.89
N GLY A 26 -40.65 0.19 -7.25
CA GLY A 26 -41.73 0.52 -6.32
C GLY A 26 -41.49 1.73 -5.43
N LEU A 27 -40.38 2.45 -5.58
CA LEU A 27 -40.07 3.62 -4.76
C LEU A 27 -40.90 4.86 -5.12
N LEU A 28 -41.37 4.94 -6.37
CA LEU A 28 -42.26 6.01 -6.85
C LEU A 28 -43.53 5.39 -7.43
N ALA A 29 -44.69 5.76 -6.90
CA ALA A 29 -45.97 5.28 -7.44
C ALA A 29 -46.20 5.81 -8.87
N GLU A 30 -46.79 4.98 -9.74
CA GLU A 30 -47.19 5.45 -11.08
C GLU A 30 -48.39 6.40 -10.97
N PRO A 31 -48.37 7.57 -11.65
CA PRO A 31 -49.47 8.50 -11.62
C PRO A 31 -50.64 8.01 -12.48
N GLU A 32 -51.80 8.61 -12.28
CA GLU A 32 -52.92 8.49 -13.19
C GLU A 32 -52.56 8.93 -14.62
N ARG A 33 -53.25 8.33 -15.59
CA ARG A 33 -53.15 8.70 -17.00
C ARG A 33 -54.25 9.69 -17.35
N ALA A 34 -53.87 10.75 -18.07
CA ALA A 34 -54.81 11.66 -18.71
C ALA A 34 -55.64 10.92 -19.78
N PRO A 35 -56.80 11.48 -20.20
CA PRO A 35 -57.63 10.91 -21.27
C PRO A 35 -56.89 10.71 -22.60
N ASN A 36 -55.82 11.47 -22.84
CA ASN A 36 -54.93 11.33 -24.01
C ASN A 36 -53.81 10.28 -23.80
N GLY A 37 -53.84 9.50 -22.72
CA GLY A 37 -52.92 8.40 -22.42
C GLY A 37 -51.63 8.78 -21.67
N TYR A 38 -51.34 10.07 -21.50
CA TYR A 38 -50.10 10.55 -20.89
C TYR A 38 -50.16 10.54 -19.34
N LYS A 39 -49.03 10.19 -18.70
CA LYS A 39 -48.86 10.22 -17.23
C LYS A 39 -48.97 11.64 -16.66
N ARG A 40 -49.73 11.84 -15.58
CA ARG A 40 -49.94 13.14 -14.91
C ARG A 40 -49.34 13.17 -13.49
N TYR A 41 -48.13 13.69 -13.34
CA TYR A 41 -47.48 13.80 -12.05
C TYR A 41 -47.92 15.06 -11.30
N GLY A 42 -48.29 14.90 -10.04
CA GLY A 42 -48.63 16.01 -9.12
C GLY A 42 -47.48 16.38 -8.17
N VAL A 43 -47.75 17.35 -7.29
CA VAL A 43 -46.80 17.83 -6.27
C VAL A 43 -46.28 16.71 -5.38
N GLU A 44 -47.14 15.77 -5.00
CA GLU A 44 -46.76 14.62 -4.16
C GLU A 44 -45.71 13.73 -4.84
N HIS A 45 -45.80 13.55 -6.16
CA HIS A 45 -44.82 12.78 -6.92
C HIS A 45 -43.46 13.48 -6.98
N LEU A 46 -43.46 14.81 -7.15
CA LEU A 46 -42.24 15.60 -7.12
C LEU A 46 -41.61 15.58 -5.72
N ALA A 47 -42.40 15.79 -4.67
CA ALA A 47 -41.93 15.73 -3.29
C ALA A 47 -41.34 14.35 -2.96
N ARG A 48 -42.00 13.26 -3.39
CA ARG A 48 -41.49 11.89 -3.24
C ARG A 48 -40.17 11.70 -3.96
N LEU A 49 -40.10 12.13 -5.23
CA LEU A 49 -38.89 11.99 -6.03
C LEU A 49 -37.72 12.76 -5.41
N LEU A 50 -37.93 14.01 -4.97
CA LEU A 50 -36.90 14.83 -4.31
C LEU A 50 -36.38 14.19 -3.02
N ARG A 51 -37.25 13.57 -2.20
CA ARG A 51 -36.83 12.84 -0.98
C ARG A 51 -35.95 11.64 -1.31
N ILE A 52 -36.37 10.82 -2.28
CA ILE A 52 -35.57 9.67 -2.76
C ILE A 52 -34.20 10.16 -3.21
N ARG A 53 -34.13 11.24 -4.00
CA ARG A 53 -32.85 11.77 -4.49
C ARG A 53 -31.95 12.24 -3.37
N ARG A 54 -32.49 12.98 -2.39
CA ARG A 54 -31.72 13.44 -1.23
C ARG A 54 -31.05 12.27 -0.50
N LEU A 55 -31.75 11.15 -0.30
CA LEU A 55 -31.19 9.97 0.38
C LEU A 55 -30.15 9.26 -0.49
N VAL A 56 -30.40 9.13 -1.79
CA VAL A 56 -29.42 8.58 -2.74
C VAL A 56 -28.15 9.43 -2.78
N ASP A 57 -28.28 10.76 -2.77
CA ASP A 57 -27.15 11.70 -2.78
C ASP A 57 -26.34 11.62 -1.48
N LEU A 58 -26.96 11.19 -0.36
CA LEU A 58 -26.28 10.87 0.90
C LEU A 58 -25.62 9.48 0.90
N GLY A 59 -25.80 8.68 -0.15
CA GLY A 59 -25.24 7.33 -0.26
C GLY A 59 -26.15 6.22 0.26
N VAL A 60 -27.41 6.52 0.63
CA VAL A 60 -28.36 5.50 1.09
C VAL A 60 -28.73 4.58 -0.09
N PRO A 61 -28.57 3.25 0.04
CA PRO A 61 -29.00 2.31 -0.98
C PRO A 61 -30.50 2.39 -1.24
N LEU A 62 -30.93 2.24 -2.50
CA LEU A 62 -32.35 2.34 -2.87
C LEU A 62 -33.27 1.39 -2.08
N ALA A 63 -32.76 0.21 -1.72
CA ALA A 63 -33.51 -0.79 -0.96
C ALA A 63 -33.81 -0.36 0.49
N ASP A 64 -32.96 0.50 1.06
CA ASP A 64 -33.02 0.91 2.46
C ASP A 64 -33.79 2.23 2.66
N ILE A 65 -34.08 2.94 1.57
CA ILE A 65 -34.81 4.21 1.58
C ILE A 65 -36.14 4.12 2.36
N PRO A 66 -37.00 3.09 2.18
CA PRO A 66 -38.23 2.98 2.94
C PRO A 66 -38.01 2.91 4.46
N ALA A 67 -37.00 2.16 4.91
CA ALA A 67 -36.67 2.00 6.33
C ALA A 67 -36.14 3.31 6.93
N VAL A 68 -35.28 4.01 6.18
CA VAL A 68 -34.75 5.31 6.58
C VAL A 68 -35.85 6.38 6.69
N GLU A 69 -36.82 6.38 5.76
CA GLU A 69 -37.94 7.33 5.78
C GLU A 69 -38.99 7.02 6.84
N ALA A 70 -39.18 5.75 7.21
CA ALA A 70 -40.05 5.36 8.30
C ALA A 70 -39.53 5.82 9.68
N ALA A 71 -38.26 6.25 9.74
CA ALA A 71 -37.57 6.58 10.98
C ALA A 71 -37.62 5.42 11.99
N ASP A 72 -37.60 4.19 11.47
CA ASP A 72 -37.50 2.98 12.27
C ASP A 72 -36.14 2.94 12.99
N GLY A 73 -35.99 2.08 14.00
CA GLY A 73 -34.73 1.93 14.73
C GLY A 73 -33.52 1.65 13.82
N ASP A 74 -33.75 1.05 12.65
CA ASP A 74 -32.74 0.73 11.65
C ASP A 74 -32.22 1.97 10.91
N ALA A 75 -33.01 3.04 10.81
CA ALA A 75 -32.65 4.26 10.05
C ALA A 75 -31.38 4.91 10.60
N GLU A 76 -31.31 5.05 11.93
CA GLU A 76 -30.15 5.63 12.60
C GLU A 76 -28.90 4.74 12.44
N GLN A 77 -29.09 3.43 12.45
CA GLN A 77 -28.01 2.46 12.27
C GLN A 77 -27.45 2.49 10.84
N ILE A 78 -28.31 2.56 9.83
CA ILE A 78 -27.92 2.71 8.41
C ILE A 78 -27.11 3.99 8.21
N LEU A 79 -27.60 5.13 8.74
CA LEU A 79 -26.92 6.42 8.59
C LEU A 79 -25.56 6.45 9.31
N ARG A 80 -25.45 5.87 10.52
CA ARG A 80 -24.16 5.73 11.23
C ARG A 80 -23.17 4.84 10.48
N ALA A 81 -23.63 3.75 9.88
CA ALA A 81 -22.78 2.88 9.09
C ALA A 81 -22.21 3.61 7.87
N LEU A 82 -23.06 4.35 7.14
CA LEU A 82 -22.63 5.18 6.02
C LEU A 82 -21.62 6.26 6.42
N ASP A 83 -21.85 6.95 7.55
CA ASP A 83 -20.93 7.97 8.07
C ASP A 83 -19.55 7.37 8.40
N ALA A 84 -19.52 6.21 9.07
CA ALA A 84 -18.28 5.51 9.40
C ALA A 84 -17.51 5.07 8.14
N GLU A 85 -18.21 4.55 7.13
CA GLU A 85 -17.61 4.17 5.85
C GLU A 85 -17.02 5.37 5.10
N LEU A 86 -17.75 6.50 5.08
CA LEU A 86 -17.28 7.75 4.48
C LEU A 86 -16.04 8.29 5.20
N ALA A 87 -16.05 8.29 6.53
CA ALA A 87 -14.90 8.72 7.33
C ALA A 87 -13.64 7.87 7.01
N ALA A 88 -13.78 6.55 6.97
CA ALA A 88 -12.68 5.64 6.62
C ALA A 88 -12.16 5.86 5.18
N SER A 89 -13.06 6.15 4.24
CA SER A 89 -12.70 6.49 2.86
C SER A 89 -11.92 7.82 2.77
N ILE A 90 -12.39 8.85 3.48
CA ILE A 90 -11.72 10.16 3.54
C ILE A 90 -10.30 10.02 4.12
N GLU A 91 -10.14 9.30 5.23
CA GLU A 91 -8.82 9.05 5.82
C GLU A 91 -7.86 8.36 4.83
N ARG A 92 -8.37 7.37 4.10
CA ARG A 92 -7.60 6.68 3.05
C ARG A 92 -7.20 7.63 1.93
N GLN A 93 -8.12 8.42 1.41
CA GLN A 93 -7.85 9.40 0.36
C GLN A 93 -6.85 10.46 0.82
N GLN A 94 -6.95 10.94 2.05
CA GLN A 94 -6.00 11.90 2.64
C GLN A 94 -4.59 11.29 2.81
N ARG A 95 -4.48 10.01 3.18
CA ARG A 95 -3.18 9.29 3.20
C ARG A 95 -2.56 9.23 1.80
N VAL A 96 -3.31 8.79 0.80
CA VAL A 96 -2.84 8.74 -0.60
C VAL A 96 -2.41 10.13 -1.09
N ARG A 97 -3.17 11.18 -0.79
CA ARG A 97 -2.79 12.56 -1.14
C ARG A 97 -1.47 13.00 -0.50
N ARG A 98 -1.19 12.61 0.74
CA ARG A 98 0.08 12.90 1.43
C ARG A 98 1.25 12.17 0.77
N GLU A 99 1.07 10.91 0.40
CA GLU A 99 2.08 10.13 -0.33
C GLU A 99 2.38 10.75 -1.70
N LEU A 100 1.34 11.09 -2.47
CA LEU A 100 1.50 11.77 -3.76
C LEU A 100 2.21 13.13 -3.63
N ALA A 101 1.87 13.92 -2.61
CA ALA A 101 2.55 15.18 -2.36
C ALA A 101 4.04 14.97 -2.07
N ALA A 102 4.40 13.95 -1.28
CA ALA A 102 5.79 13.63 -0.98
C ALA A 102 6.58 13.17 -2.22
N VAL A 103 5.94 12.45 -3.13
CA VAL A 103 6.53 12.06 -4.43
C VAL A 103 6.78 13.29 -5.31
N LEU A 104 5.78 14.16 -5.45
CA LEU A 104 5.85 15.33 -6.32
C LEU A 104 6.85 16.39 -5.83
N ASP A 105 6.97 16.58 -4.52
CA ASP A 105 7.86 17.59 -3.92
C ASP A 105 9.36 17.22 -4.06
N ARG A 106 9.68 15.92 -4.21
CA ARG A 106 11.06 15.43 -4.17
C ARG A 106 11.74 15.19 -5.52
N ARG A 107 11.05 15.31 -6.67
CA ARG A 107 11.56 14.76 -7.96
C ARG A 107 12.16 13.35 -7.79
N ALA A 108 11.66 12.57 -6.85
CA ALA A 108 12.15 11.24 -6.56
C ALA A 108 11.50 10.24 -7.51
N PRO A 109 12.20 9.19 -7.97
CA PRO A 109 11.59 8.11 -8.73
C PRO A 109 10.43 7.48 -7.95
N LEU A 110 9.34 7.16 -8.65
CA LEU A 110 8.07 6.65 -8.10
C LEU A 110 8.19 5.34 -7.30
N ASP A 111 9.33 4.67 -7.41
CA ASP A 111 9.50 3.28 -6.99
C ASP A 111 10.09 3.15 -5.59
N LEU A 112 10.43 4.28 -4.93
CA LEU A 112 11.00 4.33 -3.58
C LEU A 112 10.13 5.14 -2.60
N PRO A 113 9.85 4.62 -1.40
CA PRO A 113 9.31 5.40 -0.28
C PRO A 113 10.05 6.71 -0.10
N ALA A 114 9.31 7.81 0.10
CA ALA A 114 9.85 9.16 0.11
C ALA A 114 10.94 9.40 1.17
N ASP A 115 10.98 8.57 2.22
CA ASP A 115 11.98 8.57 3.29
C ASP A 115 13.28 7.81 2.95
N LEU A 116 13.31 7.08 1.83
CA LEU A 116 14.49 6.40 1.28
C LEU A 116 15.16 7.18 0.14
N ALA A 117 14.45 8.13 -0.47
CA ALA A 117 14.96 8.98 -1.54
C ALA A 117 15.91 10.10 -1.08
N SER A 118 16.16 10.25 0.23
CA SER A 118 16.89 11.38 0.81
C SER A 118 18.41 11.23 0.89
N SER A 119 19.00 10.17 0.32
CA SER A 119 20.45 9.98 0.28
C SER A 119 21.02 10.49 -1.05
N ALA A 120 22.06 11.33 -0.97
CA ALA A 120 22.48 12.25 -2.03
C ALA A 120 23.19 11.62 -3.26
N GLU A 121 23.18 10.30 -3.42
CA GLU A 121 23.70 9.64 -4.62
C GLU A 121 22.71 8.57 -5.12
N PRO A 122 22.51 8.44 -6.45
CA PRO A 122 21.67 7.39 -6.99
C PRO A 122 22.27 6.02 -6.68
N LEU A 123 21.62 5.30 -5.76
CA LEU A 123 21.97 3.92 -5.44
C LEU A 123 21.94 3.03 -6.72
N PRO A 124 22.76 1.98 -6.85
CA PRO A 124 22.63 0.97 -7.91
C PRO A 124 21.29 0.22 -7.83
N GLY A 125 20.83 -0.33 -8.97
CA GLY A 125 19.54 -1.04 -9.08
C GLY A 125 19.35 -2.17 -8.06
N PRO A 126 20.29 -3.14 -7.93
CA PRO A 126 20.15 -4.27 -7.00
C PRO A 126 20.01 -3.84 -5.53
N GLN A 127 20.70 -2.78 -5.13
CA GLN A 127 20.62 -2.24 -3.77
C GLN A 127 19.31 -1.50 -3.51
N ARG A 128 18.81 -0.75 -4.49
CA ARG A 128 17.48 -0.12 -4.40
C ARG A 128 16.40 -1.17 -4.20
N ASP A 129 16.44 -2.23 -4.98
CA ASP A 129 15.45 -3.28 -4.90
C ASP A 129 15.52 -4.06 -3.58
N LEU A 130 16.73 -4.30 -3.07
CA LEU A 130 16.92 -4.92 -1.76
C LEU A 130 16.40 -4.04 -0.61
N LEU A 131 16.57 -2.72 -0.70
CA LEU A 131 15.97 -1.77 0.27
C LEU A 131 14.44 -1.79 0.22
N LEU A 132 13.85 -1.91 -0.97
CA LEU A 132 12.39 -2.06 -1.12
C LEU A 132 11.90 -3.35 -0.49
N VAL A 133 12.61 -4.45 -0.73
CA VAL A 133 12.33 -5.74 -0.12
C VAL A 133 12.40 -5.63 1.40
N TYR A 134 13.45 -5.02 1.96
CA TYR A 134 13.58 -4.78 3.40
C TYR A 134 12.43 -3.93 3.97
N SER A 135 12.00 -2.88 3.27
CA SER A 135 10.90 -2.01 3.71
C SER A 135 9.58 -2.77 3.91
N SER A 136 9.39 -3.89 3.21
CA SER A 136 8.15 -4.67 3.26
C SER A 136 7.96 -5.50 4.54
N PHE A 137 9.04 -5.72 5.29
CA PHE A 137 9.02 -6.55 6.52
C PHE A 137 9.74 -5.94 7.72
N LEU A 138 10.71 -5.03 7.57
CA LEU A 138 11.42 -4.45 8.71
C LEU A 138 10.60 -3.41 9.49
N THR A 139 10.92 -3.26 10.78
CA THR A 139 10.41 -2.16 11.63
C THR A 139 10.95 -0.81 11.17
N PRO A 140 10.27 0.32 11.48
CA PRO A 140 10.77 1.65 11.08
C PRO A 140 12.17 1.93 11.68
N ALA A 141 12.40 1.47 12.91
CA ALA A 141 13.69 1.59 13.59
C ALA A 141 14.80 0.76 12.91
N ALA A 142 14.50 -0.45 12.44
CA ALA A 142 15.47 -1.23 11.66
C ALA A 142 15.74 -0.58 10.29
N MET A 143 14.70 -0.06 9.62
CA MET A 143 14.84 0.61 8.32
C MET A 143 15.68 1.89 8.36
N SER A 144 15.61 2.68 9.45
CA SER A 144 16.46 3.87 9.59
C SER A 144 17.94 3.50 9.62
N VAL A 145 18.27 2.38 10.26
CA VAL A 145 19.65 1.91 10.39
C VAL A 145 20.15 1.28 9.08
N VAL A 146 19.31 0.51 8.36
CA VAL A 146 19.64 0.06 6.99
C VAL A 146 19.97 1.25 6.08
N ARG A 147 19.19 2.33 6.17
CA ARG A 147 19.39 3.54 5.37
C ARG A 147 20.69 4.26 5.71
N GLU A 148 21.02 4.38 6.98
CA GLU A 148 22.30 4.98 7.43
C GLU A 148 23.50 4.18 6.91
N GLY A 149 23.43 2.85 6.97
CA GLY A 149 24.46 1.98 6.40
C GLY A 149 24.58 2.08 4.87
N ALA A 150 23.45 2.23 4.17
CA ALA A 150 23.44 2.40 2.71
C ALA A 150 23.93 3.78 2.23
N ALA A 151 24.02 4.77 3.13
CA ALA A 151 24.47 6.12 2.84
C ALA A 151 25.98 6.34 3.12
N GLY A 152 26.70 5.32 3.59
CA GLY A 152 28.14 5.38 3.87
C GLY A 152 29.02 5.36 2.60
N PRO A 153 30.28 5.84 2.67
CA PRO A 153 31.22 5.75 1.55
C PRO A 153 31.43 4.29 1.14
N ARG A 154 31.21 3.96 -0.13
CA ARG A 154 31.55 2.62 -0.65
C ARG A 154 33.08 2.51 -0.72
N GLY A 155 33.66 1.67 0.13
CA GLY A 155 35.05 1.25 -0.01
C GLY A 155 35.28 0.50 -1.33
N GLY A 156 36.51 0.49 -1.83
CA GLY A 156 36.84 -0.22 -3.07
C GLY A 156 36.54 -1.73 -3.05
N VAL A 157 36.42 -2.32 -1.86
CA VAL A 157 36.09 -3.73 -1.65
C VAL A 157 34.63 -4.04 -2.00
N ALA A 158 33.69 -3.16 -1.65
CA ALA A 158 32.28 -3.31 -2.01
C ALA A 158 32.07 -3.26 -3.53
N ALA A 159 32.84 -2.42 -4.23
CA ALA A 159 32.83 -2.36 -5.69
C ALA A 159 33.40 -3.65 -6.33
N GLU A 160 34.48 -4.21 -5.78
CA GLU A 160 35.04 -5.50 -6.27
C GLU A 160 34.02 -6.65 -6.15
N PHE A 161 33.20 -6.66 -5.09
CA PHE A 161 32.11 -7.62 -4.94
C PHE A 161 30.96 -7.39 -5.93
N GLU A 162 30.55 -6.13 -6.14
CA GLU A 162 29.46 -5.76 -7.05
C GLU A 162 29.77 -6.10 -8.51
N GLU A 163 31.02 -5.90 -8.94
CA GLU A 163 31.48 -6.16 -10.32
C GLU A 163 31.97 -7.60 -10.56
N LEU A 164 31.85 -8.47 -9.56
CA LEU A 164 32.33 -9.85 -9.62
C LEU A 164 31.58 -10.65 -10.71
N PRO A 165 32.25 -11.17 -11.75
CA PRO A 165 31.60 -11.93 -12.81
C PRO A 165 31.14 -13.31 -12.31
N GLU A 166 30.11 -13.86 -12.95
CA GLU A 166 29.50 -15.13 -12.53
C GLU A 166 30.47 -16.31 -12.60
N ASP A 167 31.43 -16.28 -13.53
CA ASP A 167 32.48 -17.28 -13.74
C ASP A 167 33.78 -16.95 -12.99
N ALA A 168 33.76 -16.01 -12.04
CA ALA A 168 34.94 -15.60 -11.28
C ALA A 168 35.65 -16.82 -10.64
N PRO A 169 36.99 -16.96 -10.77
CA PRO A 169 37.75 -18.04 -10.19
C PRO A 169 37.59 -18.18 -8.66
N GLU A 170 37.78 -19.40 -8.13
CA GLU A 170 37.68 -19.72 -6.70
C GLU A 170 38.58 -18.82 -5.83
N ASP A 171 39.82 -18.58 -6.27
CA ASP A 171 40.80 -17.73 -5.57
C ASP A 171 40.37 -16.25 -5.52
N VAL A 172 39.69 -15.78 -6.57
CA VAL A 172 39.11 -14.43 -6.61
C VAL A 172 37.94 -14.32 -5.64
N ARG A 173 37.01 -15.28 -5.66
CA ARG A 173 35.88 -15.31 -4.71
C ARG A 173 36.36 -15.36 -3.26
N GLU A 174 37.35 -16.19 -2.97
CA GLU A 174 37.90 -16.32 -1.62
C GLU A 174 38.58 -15.02 -1.15
N ARG A 175 39.34 -14.37 -2.03
CA ARG A 175 39.97 -13.07 -1.72
C ARG A 175 38.92 -11.99 -1.43
N VAL A 176 37.90 -11.87 -2.28
CA VAL A 176 36.81 -10.89 -2.09
C VAL A 176 36.07 -11.15 -0.78
N ALA A 177 35.79 -12.42 -0.44
CA ALA A 177 35.17 -12.77 0.84
C ALA A 177 36.02 -12.33 2.05
N ARG A 178 37.33 -12.55 2.01
CA ARG A 178 38.25 -12.13 3.10
C ARG A 178 38.32 -10.61 3.23
N HIS A 179 38.30 -9.88 2.12
CA HIS A 179 38.31 -8.42 2.14
C HIS A 179 36.98 -7.83 2.63
N LEU A 180 35.85 -8.46 2.28
CA LEU A 180 34.51 -7.97 2.63
C LEU A 180 34.13 -8.27 4.09
N ALA A 181 34.63 -9.38 4.66
CA ALA A 181 34.26 -9.80 6.02
C ALA A 181 34.55 -8.76 7.13
N PRO A 182 35.69 -8.05 7.16
CA PRO A 182 35.93 -6.94 8.10
C PRO A 182 34.90 -5.83 8.01
N GLU A 183 34.54 -5.39 6.80
CA GLU A 183 33.55 -4.33 6.58
C GLU A 183 32.16 -4.76 7.05
N VAL A 184 31.74 -5.99 6.70
CA VAL A 184 30.46 -6.55 7.18
C VAL A 184 30.45 -6.70 8.70
N ARG A 185 31.58 -7.06 9.31
CA ARG A 185 31.71 -7.17 10.77
C ARG A 185 31.58 -5.80 11.45
N GLU A 186 32.23 -4.78 10.92
CA GLU A 186 32.11 -3.41 11.40
C GLU A 186 30.68 -2.91 11.27
N GLN A 187 30.03 -3.19 10.14
CA GLN A 187 28.63 -2.86 9.90
C GLN A 187 27.70 -3.56 10.90
N GLN A 188 27.90 -4.85 11.20
CA GLN A 188 27.14 -5.55 12.23
C GLN A 188 27.37 -5.00 13.65
N ARG A 189 28.59 -4.54 13.97
CA ARG A 189 28.89 -3.91 15.26
C ARG A 189 28.19 -2.57 15.41
N ASN A 190 28.23 -1.75 14.36
CA ASN A 190 27.55 -0.46 14.33
C ASN A 190 26.02 -0.63 14.26
N HIS A 191 25.56 -1.77 13.74
CA HIS A 191 24.15 -2.03 13.48
C HIS A 191 23.74 -3.47 13.91
N PRO A 192 23.53 -3.70 15.22
CA PRO A 192 23.31 -5.04 15.78
C PRO A 192 22.13 -5.81 15.19
N PHE A 193 21.11 -5.11 14.67
CA PHE A 193 19.93 -5.73 14.05
C PHE A 193 20.26 -6.55 12.80
N LEU A 194 21.40 -6.29 12.12
CA LEU A 194 21.85 -7.08 10.97
C LEU A 194 22.25 -8.50 11.33
N ARG A 195 22.52 -8.78 12.62
CA ARG A 195 22.76 -10.13 13.13
C ARG A 195 21.48 -10.92 13.37
N ASP A 196 20.37 -10.21 13.64
CA ASP A 196 19.06 -10.79 13.93
C ASP A 196 17.95 -9.98 13.25
N LEU A 197 17.79 -10.25 11.94
CA LEU A 197 16.75 -9.68 11.10
C LEU A 197 15.34 -10.16 11.52
N GLU A 198 15.23 -11.30 12.20
CA GLU A 198 13.95 -11.84 12.68
C GLU A 198 13.39 -10.98 13.81
N ALA A 199 14.20 -10.70 14.83
CA ALA A 199 13.81 -9.82 15.95
C ALA A 199 13.44 -8.40 15.50
N SER A 200 13.88 -8.02 14.30
CA SER A 200 13.71 -6.69 13.71
C SER A 200 12.60 -6.62 12.65
N SER A 201 11.94 -7.76 12.38
CA SER A 201 10.85 -7.91 11.42
C SER A 201 9.48 -7.74 12.07
N ARG A 202 8.53 -7.17 11.33
CA ARG A 202 7.10 -7.14 11.69
C ARG A 202 6.39 -8.42 11.27
N ARG A 203 7.08 -9.35 10.61
CA ARG A 203 6.53 -10.60 10.07
C ARG A 203 7.24 -11.81 10.67
N GLY A 204 6.55 -12.95 10.71
CA GLY A 204 7.10 -14.19 11.26
C GLY A 204 8.36 -14.69 10.54
N LYS A 205 9.24 -15.37 11.28
CA LYS A 205 10.54 -15.90 10.87
C LYS A 205 10.59 -16.48 9.45
N ALA A 206 9.74 -17.48 9.19
CA ALA A 206 9.75 -18.22 7.94
C ALA A 206 9.46 -17.33 6.71
N LEU A 207 8.62 -16.32 6.87
CA LEU A 207 8.31 -15.38 5.78
C LEU A 207 9.50 -14.43 5.54
N THR A 208 10.12 -13.92 6.61
CA THR A 208 11.31 -13.05 6.53
C THR A 208 12.48 -13.78 5.86
N GLU A 209 12.80 -15.00 6.29
CA GLU A 209 13.86 -15.82 5.68
C GLU A 209 13.59 -16.12 4.20
N SER A 210 12.34 -16.47 3.85
CA SER A 210 11.97 -16.78 2.46
C SER A 210 12.10 -15.58 1.51
N VAL A 211 11.79 -14.38 2.01
CA VAL A 211 11.87 -13.14 1.22
C VAL A 211 13.32 -12.72 1.02
N VAL A 212 14.14 -12.79 2.08
CA VAL A 212 15.59 -12.50 2.01
C VAL A 212 16.28 -13.49 1.07
N ALA A 213 16.04 -14.80 1.23
CA ALA A 213 16.64 -15.82 0.38
C ALA A 213 16.28 -15.64 -1.11
N ARG A 214 15.02 -15.31 -1.42
CA ARG A 214 14.59 -15.05 -2.80
C ARG A 214 15.19 -13.78 -3.38
N ALA A 215 15.33 -12.72 -2.58
CA ALA A 215 15.99 -11.49 -3.01
C ALA A 215 17.46 -11.75 -3.31
N LEU A 216 18.18 -12.44 -2.42
CA LEU A 216 19.59 -12.77 -2.65
C LEU A 216 19.78 -13.53 -3.97
N VAL A 217 18.98 -14.57 -4.21
CA VAL A 217 19.06 -15.38 -5.45
C VAL A 217 18.62 -14.61 -6.69
N GLY A 218 17.72 -13.64 -6.56
CA GLY A 218 17.24 -12.82 -7.68
C GLY A 218 18.17 -11.69 -8.10
N TYR A 219 19.02 -11.20 -7.18
CA TYR A 219 19.84 -9.99 -7.39
C TYR A 219 21.34 -10.24 -7.45
N TYR A 220 21.83 -11.39 -6.96
CA TYR A 220 23.24 -11.75 -6.99
C TYR A 220 23.49 -12.94 -7.90
N ASN A 221 24.61 -12.91 -8.62
CA ASN A 221 25.04 -14.05 -9.43
C ASN A 221 25.64 -15.18 -8.56
N ALA A 222 25.93 -16.33 -9.18
CA ALA A 222 26.43 -17.50 -8.46
C ALA A 222 27.75 -17.24 -7.70
N ALA A 223 28.66 -16.45 -8.27
CA ALA A 223 29.93 -16.10 -7.63
C ALA A 223 29.72 -15.19 -6.42
N GLN A 224 28.83 -14.20 -6.53
CA GLN A 224 28.49 -13.28 -5.44
C GLN A 224 27.78 -14.01 -4.29
N LEU A 225 26.86 -14.93 -4.59
CA LEU A 225 26.21 -15.77 -3.57
C LEU A 225 27.23 -16.64 -2.82
N ASP A 226 28.20 -17.22 -3.54
CA ASP A 226 29.28 -18.00 -2.92
C ASP A 226 30.17 -17.13 -2.01
N VAL A 227 30.49 -15.91 -2.42
CA VAL A 227 31.22 -14.94 -1.58
C VAL A 227 30.42 -14.60 -0.31
N LEU A 228 29.13 -14.30 -0.42
CA LEU A 228 28.29 -13.98 0.75
C LEU A 228 28.22 -15.16 1.74
N ARG A 229 28.15 -16.39 1.23
CA ARG A 229 28.21 -17.61 2.05
C ARG A 229 29.54 -17.71 2.80
N ARG A 230 30.68 -17.49 2.12
CA ARG A 230 32.01 -17.50 2.76
C ARG A 230 32.18 -16.40 3.79
N VAL A 231 31.65 -15.20 3.53
CA VAL A 231 31.64 -14.11 4.51
C VAL A 231 30.84 -14.52 5.76
N HIS A 232 29.68 -15.16 5.58
CA HIS A 232 28.91 -15.69 6.70
C HIS A 232 29.72 -16.72 7.51
N ASP A 233 30.39 -17.65 6.85
CA ASP A 233 31.24 -18.66 7.50
C ASP A 233 32.41 -18.01 8.28
N LEU A 234 33.07 -17.00 7.70
CA LEU A 234 34.15 -16.22 8.35
C LEU A 234 33.68 -15.43 9.57
N LEU A 235 32.44 -14.95 9.57
CA LEU A 235 31.86 -14.25 10.71
C LEU A 235 31.44 -15.21 11.82
N ALA A 236 30.99 -16.41 11.46
CA ALA A 236 30.63 -17.46 12.40
C ALA A 236 31.88 -18.06 13.10
N SER A 237 32.98 -18.26 12.38
CA SER A 237 34.20 -18.88 12.90
C SER A 237 34.96 -18.04 13.95
N ASP A 238 34.74 -16.73 13.99
CA ASP A 238 35.38 -15.81 14.95
C ASP A 238 34.55 -15.57 16.24
N THR A 239 33.34 -16.13 16.31
CA THR A 239 32.41 -15.83 17.42
C THR A 239 32.57 -16.78 18.62
N ASP A 240 33.60 -17.65 18.65
CA ASP A 240 33.81 -18.51 19.83
C ASP A 240 35.26 -18.98 20.08
N PRO A 241 35.89 -18.49 21.17
CA PRO A 241 36.86 -19.28 21.93
C PRO A 241 36.46 -19.48 23.41
N ASP A 242 35.27 -19.09 23.88
CA ASP A 242 34.94 -19.08 25.32
C ASP A 242 33.48 -19.36 25.71
N ALA A 243 32.63 -19.86 24.81
CA ALA A 243 31.32 -20.40 25.17
C ALA A 243 31.44 -21.88 25.58
N ALA A 244 32.20 -22.15 26.65
CA ALA A 244 32.03 -23.39 27.39
C ALA A 244 30.74 -23.31 28.23
N PRO A 245 29.91 -24.36 28.27
CA PRO A 245 28.77 -24.41 29.17
C PRO A 245 29.25 -24.84 30.57
N GLU A 246 29.01 -24.01 31.59
CA GLU A 246 28.85 -24.46 32.98
C GLU A 246 27.37 -24.44 33.36
#